data_AF-A0A1H9ZZ10-F1
#
_entry.id   AF-A0A1H9ZZ10-F1
#
_cell.length_a   1.000
_cell.length_b   1.000
_cell.length_c   1.000
_cell.angle_alpha   90.00
_cell.angle_beta   90.00
_cell.angle_gamma   90.00
#
_symmetry.space_group_name_H-M   'P 1'
#
loop_
_entity.id
_entity.type
_entity.pdbx_description
1 polymer ?
#
loop_
_entity_poly.entity_id
_entity_poly.type
_entity_poly.pdbx_seq_one_letter_code
_entity_poly.pdbx_strand_id
1 'polypeptide(L)'
;MMSTKNSGLSFRSILLCLIYFFSSNLSAQEILDGDNESPTQRSGMHACPPGLFVKGLDAHRNILLCGPPPSFGRTLGNEFIDGDNEPPTQYTIGRTKMHKCPPKSAITGINVVRNEFLCQRYLPTSSSLSEQLLHNKPTKEIIHYPAWCQIPILCEWLATKEIFPNERKGVRACGEDEVVVGIHIEQSEFICGIIIKTVDFEDN
;
A
#
# COMPACT_ATOMS: atom_id res chain seq x y z
N MET A 1 34.85 28.20 -53.91
CA MET A 1 35.50 27.97 -52.60
C MET A 1 34.41 27.83 -51.55
N MET A 2 34.00 26.60 -51.24
CA MET A 2 33.03 26.32 -50.17
C MET A 2 33.80 26.10 -48.87
N SER A 3 33.57 26.97 -47.89
CA SER A 3 34.12 26.87 -46.55
C SER A 3 33.12 26.13 -45.67
N THR A 4 33.44 24.90 -45.30
CA THR A 4 32.70 24.11 -44.31
C THR A 4 33.16 24.50 -42.91
N LYS A 5 32.29 25.16 -42.14
CA LYS A 5 32.49 25.43 -40.71
C LYS A 5 32.04 24.21 -39.90
N ASN A 6 32.99 23.46 -39.35
CA ASN A 6 32.73 22.43 -38.35
C ASN A 6 32.46 23.09 -36.99
N SER A 7 31.20 23.07 -36.55
CA SER A 7 30.81 23.42 -35.18
C SER A 7 31.03 22.20 -34.27
N GLY A 8 32.22 22.12 -33.69
CA GLY A 8 32.54 21.11 -32.68
C GLY A 8 31.72 21.34 -31.41
N LEU A 9 30.65 20.58 -31.22
CA LEU A 9 30.02 20.45 -29.91
C LEU A 9 31.03 19.81 -28.95
N SER A 10 31.41 20.56 -27.92
CA SER A 10 32.31 20.10 -26.88
C SER A 10 31.71 18.87 -26.17
N PHE A 11 32.49 17.80 -26.07
CA PHE A 11 32.14 16.55 -25.37
C PHE A 11 31.61 16.80 -23.94
N ARG A 12 32.02 17.90 -23.29
CA ARG A 12 31.51 18.31 -21.96
C ARG A 12 30.03 18.69 -21.96
N SER A 13 29.52 19.27 -23.05
CA SER A 13 28.09 19.62 -23.16
C SER A 13 27.20 18.42 -23.41
N ILE A 14 27.71 17.37 -24.08
CA ILE A 14 26.97 16.12 -24.31
C ILE A 14 26.86 15.32 -23.02
N LEU A 15 27.92 15.27 -22.20
CA LEU A 15 27.93 14.52 -20.94
C LEU A 15 27.01 15.13 -19.86
N LEU A 16 26.91 16.46 -19.79
CA LEU A 16 25.99 17.13 -18.86
C LEU A 16 24.52 16.95 -19.25
N CYS A 17 24.22 16.82 -20.55
CA CYS A 17 22.86 16.55 -21.02
C CYS A 17 22.42 15.12 -20.67
N LEU A 18 23.32 14.14 -20.78
CA LEU A 18 23.02 12.75 -20.40
C LEU A 18 22.75 12.59 -18.90
N ILE A 19 23.47 13.30 -18.02
CA ILE A 19 23.24 13.20 -16.56
C ILE A 19 21.89 13.83 -16.15
N TYR A 20 21.44 14.89 -16.84
CA TYR A 20 20.13 15.52 -16.57
C TYR A 20 18.93 14.67 -17.04
N PHE A 21 19.10 13.82 -18.06
CA PHE A 21 18.01 12.96 -18.58
C PHE A 21 17.80 11.66 -17.77
N PHE A 22 18.75 11.23 -16.94
CA PHE A 22 18.61 10.01 -16.12
C PHE A 22 18.10 10.25 -14.69
N SER A 23 17.79 11.49 -14.30
CA SER A 23 17.15 11.77 -12.99
C SER A 23 15.63 11.57 -12.98
N SER A 24 15.08 10.81 -13.93
CA SER A 24 13.66 10.50 -14.03
C SER A 24 13.18 9.70 -12.81
N ASN A 25 12.66 10.44 -11.83
CA ASN A 25 11.73 10.06 -10.78
C ASN A 25 11.28 8.58 -10.83
N LEU A 26 12.02 7.69 -10.18
CA LEU A 26 11.48 6.40 -9.78
C LEU A 26 10.59 6.60 -8.54
N SER A 27 9.58 7.46 -8.66
CA SER A 27 8.50 7.52 -7.69
C SER A 27 7.70 6.24 -7.90
N ALA A 28 7.50 5.48 -6.83
CA ALA A 28 6.70 4.28 -6.86
C ALA A 28 5.24 4.66 -7.16
N GLN A 29 4.93 4.71 -8.46
CA GLN A 29 3.73 5.34 -8.99
C GLN A 29 2.52 4.45 -8.74
N GLU A 30 1.44 5.05 -8.26
CA GLU A 30 0.16 4.36 -8.19
C GLU A 30 -0.42 4.17 -9.59
N ILE A 31 -1.06 3.04 -9.83
CA ILE A 31 -1.68 2.70 -11.12
C ILE A 31 -3.13 2.28 -10.89
N LEU A 32 -4.00 2.57 -11.86
CA LEU A 32 -5.34 2.01 -11.91
C LEU A 32 -5.27 0.71 -12.70
N ASP A 33 -5.67 -0.40 -12.09
CA ASP A 33 -5.79 -1.69 -12.75
C ASP A 33 -7.28 -1.94 -13.05
N GLY A 34 -7.60 -2.28 -14.30
CA GLY A 34 -8.97 -2.47 -14.79
C GLY A 34 -9.67 -1.21 -15.35
N ASP A 35 -9.00 -0.05 -15.43
CA ASP A 35 -9.58 1.16 -16.04
C ASP A 35 -9.31 1.22 -17.54
N ASN A 36 -10.33 0.98 -18.37
CA ASN A 36 -10.25 0.92 -19.85
C ASN A 36 -9.31 -0.17 -20.42
N GLU A 37 -8.74 -1.01 -19.56
CA GLU A 37 -7.88 -2.13 -19.90
C GLU A 37 -8.37 -3.42 -19.21
N SER A 38 -7.92 -4.58 -19.69
CA SER A 38 -8.25 -5.83 -19.01
C SER A 38 -7.58 -5.87 -17.62
N PRO A 39 -8.34 -6.14 -16.55
CA PRO A 39 -7.78 -6.21 -15.20
C PRO A 39 -6.74 -7.32 -15.13
N THR A 40 -5.66 -7.06 -14.40
CA THR A 40 -4.68 -8.07 -14.06
C THR A 40 -5.37 -9.17 -13.25
N GLN A 41 -5.24 -10.41 -13.71
CA GLN A 41 -5.84 -11.58 -13.08
C GLN A 41 -4.76 -12.48 -12.49
N ARG A 42 -4.88 -12.81 -11.19
CA ARG A 42 -4.06 -13.84 -10.54
C ARG A 42 -4.92 -14.67 -9.61
N SER A 43 -4.68 -15.98 -9.60
CA SER A 43 -5.46 -16.94 -8.79
C SER A 43 -6.99 -16.84 -9.01
N GLY A 44 -7.42 -16.45 -10.21
CA GLY A 44 -8.83 -16.22 -10.54
C GLY A 44 -9.46 -14.98 -9.87
N MET A 45 -8.65 -13.99 -9.52
CA MET A 45 -9.07 -12.72 -8.90
C MET A 45 -8.52 -11.52 -9.66
N HIS A 46 -9.26 -10.40 -9.61
CA HIS A 46 -8.70 -9.10 -10.00
C HIS A 46 -7.64 -8.72 -8.97
N ALA A 47 -6.39 -8.58 -9.41
CA ALA A 47 -5.25 -8.38 -8.53
C ALA A 47 -4.33 -7.31 -9.09
N CYS A 48 -3.83 -6.43 -8.23
CA CYS A 48 -2.81 -5.44 -8.58
C CYS A 48 -1.58 -6.10 -9.19
N PRO A 49 -0.89 -5.52 -10.19
CA PRO A 49 0.31 -6.12 -10.79
C PRO A 49 1.34 -6.64 -9.77
N PRO A 50 2.16 -7.65 -10.12
CA PRO A 50 3.09 -8.27 -9.19
C PRO A 50 3.98 -7.26 -8.46
N GLY A 51 4.03 -7.36 -7.13
CA GLY A 51 4.79 -6.45 -6.25
C GLY A 51 4.02 -5.21 -5.80
N LEU A 52 2.77 -5.02 -6.25
CA LEU A 52 1.90 -3.93 -5.82
C LEU A 52 0.76 -4.44 -4.92
N PHE A 53 0.29 -3.54 -4.07
CA PHE A 53 -0.78 -3.76 -3.11
C PHE A 53 -1.99 -2.89 -3.45
N VAL A 54 -3.16 -3.36 -3.04
CA VAL A 54 -4.41 -2.59 -3.16
C VAL A 54 -4.35 -1.42 -2.17
N LYS A 55 -4.35 -0.20 -2.70
CA LYS A 55 -4.45 1.05 -1.96
C LYS A 55 -5.83 1.68 -2.04
N GLY A 56 -6.66 1.23 -2.96
CA GLY A 56 -8.01 1.72 -3.16
C GLY A 56 -8.78 0.83 -4.11
N LEU A 57 -10.09 1.00 -4.14
CA LEU A 57 -10.96 0.20 -4.99
C LEU A 57 -12.24 0.93 -5.39
N ASP A 58 -12.73 0.58 -6.56
CA ASP A 58 -14.09 0.83 -7.00
C ASP A 58 -14.71 -0.51 -7.41
N ALA A 59 -15.52 -1.06 -6.52
CA ALA A 59 -16.16 -2.36 -6.72
C ALA A 59 -17.20 -2.33 -7.86
N HIS A 60 -17.80 -1.18 -8.15
CA HIS A 60 -18.80 -1.06 -9.21
C HIS A 60 -18.16 -1.10 -10.60
N ARG A 61 -17.02 -0.43 -10.75
CA ARG A 61 -16.25 -0.46 -12.00
C ARG A 61 -15.26 -1.61 -12.09
N ASN A 62 -15.11 -2.39 -11.01
CA ASN A 62 -14.08 -3.41 -10.88
C ASN A 62 -12.68 -2.83 -11.19
N ILE A 63 -12.33 -1.73 -10.52
CA ILE A 63 -11.04 -1.03 -10.65
C ILE A 63 -10.29 -1.10 -9.32
N LEU A 64 -8.99 -1.38 -9.36
CA LEU A 64 -8.10 -1.31 -8.20
C LEU A 64 -7.12 -0.15 -8.34
N LEU A 65 -6.95 0.64 -7.29
CA LEU A 65 -5.78 1.50 -7.15
C LEU A 65 -4.66 0.66 -6.56
N CYS A 66 -3.60 0.49 -7.32
CA CYS A 66 -2.45 -0.30 -6.96
C CYS A 66 -1.27 0.61 -6.67
N GLY A 67 -0.53 0.31 -5.61
CA GLY A 67 0.66 1.07 -5.26
C GLY A 67 1.74 0.17 -4.66
N PRO A 68 2.95 0.71 -4.46
CA PRO A 68 3.99 -0.03 -3.75
C PRO A 68 3.52 -0.42 -2.33
N PRO A 69 4.17 -1.42 -1.71
CA PRO A 69 4.05 -1.59 -0.27
C PRO A 69 4.38 -0.27 0.44
N PRO A 70 3.82 -0.02 1.62
CA PRO A 70 4.25 1.07 2.49
C PRO A 70 5.77 1.02 2.67
N SER A 71 6.38 2.21 2.76
CA SER A 71 7.83 2.47 2.74
C SER A 71 8.66 1.63 3.73
N PHE A 72 7.99 0.95 4.65
CA PHE A 72 8.58 0.20 5.75
C PHE A 72 8.45 -1.32 5.63
N GLY A 73 7.90 -1.88 4.56
CA GLY A 73 7.67 -3.33 4.42
C GLY A 73 8.46 -4.02 3.29
N ARG A 74 8.97 -5.23 3.54
CA ARG A 74 9.38 -6.18 2.48
C ARG A 74 8.30 -7.25 2.33
N THR A 75 7.92 -7.54 1.09
CA THR A 75 7.06 -8.68 0.74
C THR A 75 7.75 -9.98 1.17
N LEU A 76 7.05 -10.79 1.94
CA LEU A 76 7.51 -12.11 2.34
C LEU A 76 6.69 -13.19 1.66
N GLY A 77 7.33 -13.88 0.72
CA GLY A 77 6.80 -15.10 0.14
C GLY A 77 5.65 -14.89 -0.83
N ASN A 78 4.93 -15.98 -1.04
CA ASN A 78 3.90 -16.11 -2.06
C ASN A 78 2.56 -15.54 -1.57
N GLU A 79 1.76 -15.10 -2.54
CA GLU A 79 0.36 -14.78 -2.31
C GLU A 79 -0.42 -16.03 -1.87
N PHE A 80 -1.42 -15.86 -1.02
CA PHE A 80 -2.33 -16.91 -0.56
C PHE A 80 -3.77 -16.37 -0.57
N ILE A 81 -4.74 -17.27 -0.69
CA ILE A 81 -6.16 -16.89 -0.67
C ILE A 81 -6.69 -16.96 0.77
N ASP A 82 -7.29 -15.86 1.25
CA ASP A 82 -8.09 -15.83 2.47
C ASP A 82 -9.58 -15.93 2.09
N GLY A 83 -10.29 -16.88 2.69
CA GLY A 83 -11.69 -17.20 2.38
C GLY A 83 -11.93 -18.36 1.41
N ASP A 84 -10.88 -19.04 0.92
CA ASP A 84 -11.02 -20.28 0.11
C ASP A 84 -11.07 -21.52 1.01
N ASN A 85 -12.14 -22.32 0.90
CA ASN A 85 -12.43 -23.53 1.67
C ASN A 85 -12.44 -23.39 3.21
N GLU A 86 -12.07 -22.23 3.73
CA GLU A 86 -12.10 -21.82 5.13
C GLU A 86 -12.89 -20.51 5.25
N PRO A 87 -13.54 -20.24 6.40
CA PRO A 87 -14.22 -18.97 6.61
C PRO A 87 -13.19 -17.82 6.49
N PRO A 88 -13.52 -16.73 5.77
CA PRO A 88 -12.60 -15.61 5.62
C PRO A 88 -12.26 -15.01 6.98
N THR A 89 -11.04 -14.51 7.10
CA THR A 89 -10.60 -13.80 8.29
C THR A 89 -11.45 -12.54 8.44
N GLN A 90 -12.19 -12.44 9.54
CA GLN A 90 -13.15 -11.36 9.77
C GLN A 90 -12.70 -10.44 10.91
N TYR A 91 -13.07 -9.18 10.80
CA TYR A 91 -12.91 -8.18 11.85
C TYR A 91 -14.20 -7.38 12.01
N THR A 92 -14.64 -7.19 13.25
CA THR A 92 -15.89 -6.47 13.54
C THR A 92 -15.57 -5.03 13.89
N ILE A 93 -16.05 -4.08 13.08
CA ILE A 93 -16.01 -2.64 13.41
C ILE A 93 -17.43 -2.19 13.74
N GLY A 94 -17.64 -1.81 15.01
CA GLY A 94 -18.97 -1.49 15.50
C GLY A 94 -19.89 -2.72 15.45
N ARG A 95 -20.85 -2.72 14.51
CA ARG A 95 -21.81 -3.84 14.29
C ARG A 95 -21.58 -4.57 12.97
N THR A 96 -20.56 -4.18 12.23
CA THR A 96 -20.32 -4.62 10.86
C THR A 96 -19.15 -5.60 10.84
N LYS A 97 -19.35 -6.80 10.27
CA LYS A 97 -18.27 -7.77 10.03
C LYS A 97 -17.62 -7.48 8.69
N MET A 98 -16.32 -7.26 8.68
CA MET A 98 -15.54 -7.03 7.46
C MET A 98 -14.58 -8.18 7.24
N HIS A 99 -14.47 -8.64 6.00
CA HIS A 99 -13.39 -9.52 5.60
C HIS A 99 -12.10 -8.69 5.63
N LYS A 100 -11.01 -9.25 6.15
CA LYS A 100 -9.67 -8.69 6.10
C LYS A 100 -8.63 -9.76 5.83
N CYS A 101 -7.46 -9.38 5.32
CA CYS A 101 -6.33 -10.30 5.33
C CYS A 101 -5.88 -10.62 6.77
N PRO A 102 -5.28 -11.81 7.02
CA PRO A 102 -4.67 -12.15 8.30
C PRO A 102 -3.61 -11.14 8.78
N PRO A 103 -3.26 -11.14 10.08
CA PRO A 103 -2.18 -10.31 10.60
C PRO A 103 -0.89 -10.43 9.78
N LYS A 104 -0.16 -9.30 9.63
CA LYS A 104 1.09 -9.20 8.86
C LYS A 104 0.92 -9.55 7.37
N SER A 105 -0.27 -9.33 6.83
CA SER A 105 -0.54 -9.46 5.39
C SER A 105 -1.46 -8.35 4.89
N ALA A 106 -1.38 -8.06 3.59
CA ALA A 106 -2.16 -7.02 2.93
C ALA A 106 -2.75 -7.56 1.62
N ILE A 107 -3.81 -6.90 1.16
CA ILE A 107 -4.56 -7.32 -0.03
C ILE A 107 -3.75 -6.97 -1.29
N THR A 108 -3.54 -7.96 -2.14
CA THR A 108 -2.98 -7.80 -3.49
C THR A 108 -4.01 -8.08 -4.57
N GLY A 109 -5.13 -8.75 -4.23
CA GLY A 109 -6.25 -8.98 -5.13
C GLY A 109 -7.54 -9.34 -4.42
N ILE A 110 -8.66 -9.20 -5.13
CA ILE A 110 -10.00 -9.31 -4.56
C ILE A 110 -10.90 -10.10 -5.52
N ASN A 111 -11.67 -11.03 -4.96
CA ASN A 111 -12.83 -11.62 -5.63
C ASN A 111 -14.09 -11.31 -4.83
N VAL A 112 -14.83 -10.31 -5.30
CA VAL A 112 -16.05 -9.82 -4.63
C VAL A 112 -17.16 -10.87 -4.64
N VAL A 113 -17.26 -11.68 -5.71
CA VAL A 113 -18.32 -12.69 -5.86
C VAL A 113 -18.14 -13.83 -4.87
N ARG A 114 -16.90 -14.28 -4.67
CA ARG A 114 -16.59 -15.38 -3.75
C ARG A 114 -16.27 -14.90 -2.32
N ASN A 115 -16.23 -13.58 -2.09
CA ASN A 115 -15.77 -12.98 -0.85
C ASN A 115 -14.39 -13.53 -0.43
N GLU A 116 -13.46 -13.54 -1.38
CA GLU A 116 -12.09 -14.01 -1.19
C GLU A 116 -11.10 -12.86 -1.40
N PHE A 117 -10.01 -12.86 -0.63
CA PHE A 117 -8.88 -11.96 -0.87
C PHE A 117 -7.64 -12.74 -1.23
N LEU A 118 -6.90 -12.23 -2.21
CA LEU A 118 -5.51 -12.59 -2.44
C LEU A 118 -4.66 -11.72 -1.51
N CYS A 119 -4.04 -12.37 -0.54
CA CYS A 119 -3.25 -11.74 0.51
C CYS A 119 -1.77 -12.06 0.30
N GLN A 120 -0.91 -11.10 0.59
CA GLN A 120 0.53 -11.32 0.64
C GLN A 120 1.08 -10.93 2.00
N ARG A 121 1.90 -11.79 2.59
CA ARG A 121 2.59 -11.49 3.85
C ARG A 121 3.65 -10.42 3.61
N TYR A 122 3.84 -9.57 4.61
CA TYR A 122 4.92 -8.58 4.63
C TYR A 122 5.61 -8.58 5.98
N LEU A 123 6.91 -8.25 5.99
CA LEU A 123 7.63 -7.93 7.22
C LEU A 123 8.04 -6.46 7.22
N PRO A 124 7.89 -5.76 8.35
CA PRO A 124 8.52 -4.46 8.52
C PRO A 124 10.05 -4.60 8.43
N THR A 125 10.69 -3.78 7.60
CA THR A 125 12.14 -3.70 7.46
C THR A 125 12.75 -3.15 8.75
N SER A 126 13.58 -3.98 9.41
CA SER A 126 14.27 -3.62 10.66
C SER A 126 15.32 -2.51 10.49
N SER A 127 15.83 -2.27 9.28
CA SER A 127 16.92 -1.30 9.02
C SER A 127 16.54 0.17 9.19
N SER A 128 15.25 0.51 9.30
CA SER A 128 14.81 1.87 9.65
C SER A 128 14.85 2.15 11.17
N LEU A 129 15.06 1.12 12.00
CA LEU A 129 15.19 1.27 13.46
C LEU A 129 16.41 2.11 13.82
N SER A 130 17.55 1.91 13.16
CA SER A 130 18.79 2.63 13.47
C SER A 130 18.73 4.10 13.06
N GLU A 131 17.99 4.46 12.02
CA GLU A 131 17.96 5.84 11.51
C GLU A 131 16.90 6.70 12.21
N GLN A 132 15.74 6.14 12.59
CA GLN A 132 14.76 6.86 13.41
C GLN A 132 15.15 6.93 14.90
N LEU A 133 15.88 5.94 15.45
CA LEU A 133 16.40 6.03 16.82
C LEU A 133 17.63 6.95 16.93
N LEU A 134 18.43 7.15 15.87
CA LEU A 134 19.52 8.14 15.89
C LEU A 134 19.04 9.58 15.65
N HIS A 135 17.95 9.80 14.90
CA HIS A 135 17.46 11.15 14.58
C HIS A 135 16.37 11.70 15.51
N ASN A 136 15.84 10.92 16.45
CA ASN A 136 14.92 11.45 17.46
C ASN A 136 15.65 12.17 18.60
N LYS A 137 16.03 13.43 18.31
CA LYS A 137 15.77 14.51 19.28
C LYS A 137 14.27 14.44 19.60
N PRO A 138 13.85 14.50 20.87
CA PRO A 138 12.43 14.45 21.21
C PRO A 138 11.75 15.73 20.75
N THR A 139 11.35 15.80 19.48
CA THR A 139 10.27 16.68 19.08
C THR A 139 9.01 16.00 19.55
N LYS A 140 8.43 16.59 20.59
CA LYS A 140 7.10 16.38 21.13
C LYS A 140 6.06 16.67 20.04
N GLU A 141 6.04 15.86 18.98
CA GLU A 141 4.91 15.77 18.08
C GLU A 141 3.98 14.77 18.72
N ILE A 142 3.08 15.30 19.54
CA ILE A 142 2.01 14.54 20.17
C ILE A 142 1.11 14.09 19.02
N ILE A 143 1.32 12.87 18.54
CA ILE A 143 0.28 12.13 17.85
C ILE A 143 -0.87 12.06 18.85
N HIS A 144 -1.90 12.87 18.62
CA HIS A 144 -3.11 12.85 19.45
C HIS A 144 -3.83 11.54 19.14
N TYR A 145 -3.48 10.49 19.88
CA TYR A 145 -4.35 9.32 19.97
C TYR A 145 -5.68 9.82 20.53
N PRO A 146 -6.82 9.51 19.90
CA PRO A 146 -8.10 9.84 20.50
C PRO A 146 -8.18 9.11 21.84
N ALA A 147 -8.78 9.78 22.85
CA ALA A 147 -8.71 9.40 24.27
C ALA A 147 -9.20 7.97 24.61
N TRP A 148 -9.75 7.24 23.63
CA TRP A 148 -10.16 5.84 23.76
C TRP A 148 -9.03 4.80 23.48
N CYS A 149 -7.85 5.16 22.96
CA CYS A 149 -6.69 4.25 22.81
C CYS A 149 -5.66 4.47 23.94
N GLN A 150 -6.01 4.12 25.18
CA GLN A 150 -5.08 4.18 26.34
C GLN A 150 -4.62 2.79 26.83
N ILE A 151 -5.06 1.72 26.18
CA ILE A 151 -4.69 0.34 26.55
C ILE A 151 -3.74 -0.21 25.46
N PRO A 152 -2.48 -0.56 25.77
CA PRO A 152 -1.49 -1.00 24.79
C PRO A 152 -1.92 -2.21 23.95
N ILE A 153 -2.65 -3.14 24.56
CA ILE A 153 -3.18 -4.37 23.92
C ILE A 153 -4.27 -4.04 22.88
N LEU A 154 -4.88 -2.85 22.93
CA LEU A 154 -5.89 -2.39 21.98
C LEU A 154 -5.33 -1.51 20.85
N CYS A 155 -4.08 -1.06 20.94
CA CYS A 155 -3.45 -0.25 19.89
C CYS A 155 -2.60 -1.13 18.91
N GLU A 156 -2.71 -2.46 18.99
CA GLU A 156 -2.00 -3.44 18.15
C GLU A 156 -2.32 -3.30 16.65
N TRP A 157 -3.45 -2.67 16.33
CA TRP A 157 -3.79 -2.22 14.98
C TRP A 157 -4.51 -0.88 15.10
N LEU A 158 -3.82 0.23 14.81
CA LEU A 158 -4.52 1.45 14.41
C LEU A 158 -5.11 1.22 13.00
N ALA A 159 -6.15 0.39 12.94
CA ALA A 159 -7.20 0.59 11.95
C ALA A 159 -7.88 1.89 12.39
N THR A 160 -7.30 3.03 12.00
CA THR A 160 -8.02 4.28 12.08
C THR A 160 -9.28 4.05 11.25
N LYS A 161 -10.42 4.11 11.92
CA LYS A 161 -11.73 4.16 11.27
C LYS A 161 -11.84 5.52 10.57
N GLU A 162 -10.92 5.83 9.67
CA GLU A 162 -11.11 6.91 8.73
C GLU A 162 -12.07 6.40 7.68
N ILE A 163 -13.35 6.63 7.97
CA ILE A 163 -14.39 6.66 6.95
C ILE A 163 -14.06 7.89 6.07
N PHE A 164 -13.14 7.70 5.14
CA PHE A 164 -12.82 8.47 3.93
C PHE A 164 -12.57 9.99 4.05
N PRO A 165 -11.41 10.45 3.57
CA PRO A 165 -11.39 11.72 2.85
C PRO A 165 -10.76 11.71 1.45
N ASN A 166 -10.02 10.67 1.04
CA ASN A 166 -9.18 10.76 -0.16
C ASN A 166 -9.70 9.95 -1.36
N GLU A 167 -10.23 10.66 -2.34
CA GLU A 167 -10.42 10.14 -3.70
C GLU A 167 -9.13 10.38 -4.49
N ARG A 168 -8.53 9.31 -5.00
CA ARG A 168 -7.30 9.38 -5.80
C ARG A 168 -7.57 8.72 -7.14
N LYS A 169 -7.34 9.47 -8.22
CA LYS A 169 -7.60 9.01 -9.59
C LYS A 169 -9.03 8.46 -9.79
N GLY A 170 -10.01 9.09 -9.15
CA GLY A 170 -11.42 8.69 -9.30
C GLY A 170 -11.81 7.44 -8.52
N VAL A 171 -10.95 6.91 -7.64
CA VAL A 171 -11.29 5.77 -6.78
C VAL A 171 -11.01 6.11 -5.32
N ARG A 172 -11.81 5.54 -4.42
CA ARG A 172 -11.60 5.72 -2.98
C ARG A 172 -10.33 4.98 -2.58
N ALA A 173 -9.46 5.68 -1.84
CA ALA A 173 -8.14 5.17 -1.52
C ALA A 173 -7.72 5.50 -0.08
N CYS A 174 -6.84 4.66 0.46
CA CYS A 174 -6.14 4.91 1.72
C CYS A 174 -5.12 6.05 1.59
N GLY A 175 -4.49 6.45 2.69
CA GLY A 175 -3.38 7.40 2.70
C GLY A 175 -2.14 6.93 1.91
N GLU A 176 -1.14 7.81 1.79
CA GLU A 176 0.08 7.53 1.00
C GLU A 176 0.86 6.32 1.55
N ASP A 177 0.95 6.18 2.87
CA ASP A 177 1.66 5.08 3.56
C ASP A 177 0.72 3.96 4.05
N GLU A 178 -0.52 3.93 3.55
CA GLU A 178 -1.53 2.95 3.93
C GLU A 178 -1.86 1.99 2.79
N VAL A 179 -2.36 0.81 3.18
CA VAL A 179 -2.90 -0.20 2.27
C VAL A 179 -4.28 -0.64 2.72
N VAL A 180 -5.08 -1.13 1.78
CA VAL A 180 -6.36 -1.74 2.10
C VAL A 180 -6.09 -3.10 2.75
N VAL A 181 -6.58 -3.25 3.98
CA VAL A 181 -6.43 -4.50 4.74
C VAL A 181 -7.72 -5.28 4.87
N GLY A 182 -8.87 -4.63 4.64
CA GLY A 182 -10.18 -5.28 4.67
C GLY A 182 -11.27 -4.48 3.98
N ILE A 183 -12.38 -5.14 3.64
CA ILE A 183 -13.48 -4.56 2.86
C ILE A 183 -14.82 -5.08 3.40
N HIS A 184 -15.79 -4.19 3.50
CA HIS A 184 -17.20 -4.51 3.56
C HIS A 184 -17.81 -4.45 2.15
N ILE A 185 -17.90 -5.60 1.51
CA ILE A 185 -18.31 -5.72 0.11
C ILE A 185 -19.65 -5.02 -0.17
N GLU A 186 -20.66 -5.23 0.66
CA GLU A 186 -22.02 -4.74 0.40
C GLU A 186 -22.14 -3.21 0.49
N GLN A 187 -21.29 -2.57 1.31
CA GLN A 187 -21.31 -1.12 1.52
C GLN A 187 -20.19 -0.42 0.75
N SER A 188 -19.36 -1.21 0.05
CA SER A 188 -18.10 -0.76 -0.53
C SER A 188 -17.28 0.05 0.49
N GLU A 189 -17.33 -0.33 1.77
CA GLU A 189 -16.48 0.28 2.79
C GLU A 189 -15.17 -0.51 2.86
N PHE A 190 -14.06 0.13 3.21
CA PHE A 190 -12.80 -0.59 3.40
C PHE A 190 -11.99 -0.01 4.55
N ILE A 191 -11.14 -0.87 5.11
CA ILE A 191 -10.26 -0.55 6.23
C ILE A 191 -8.89 -0.23 5.64
N CYS A 192 -8.42 0.96 5.95
CA CYS A 192 -7.03 1.34 5.74
C CYS A 192 -6.21 0.95 6.95
N GLY A 193 -5.08 0.31 6.71
CA GLY A 193 -4.11 -0.02 7.73
C GLY A 193 -2.78 0.64 7.40
N ILE A 194 -2.22 1.34 8.38
CA ILE A 194 -0.79 1.66 8.37
C ILE A 194 -0.05 0.38 8.78
N ILE A 195 1.05 0.09 8.10
CA ILE A 195 1.98 -0.95 8.55
C ILE A 195 2.82 -0.37 9.70
N ILE A 196 2.25 -0.38 10.90
CA ILE A 196 2.96 0.03 12.10
C ILE A 196 3.73 -1.19 12.63
N LYS A 197 4.99 -0.97 13.07
CA LYS A 197 5.74 -1.99 13.81
C LYS A 197 4.88 -2.50 14.97
N THR A 198 4.57 -3.79 14.98
CA THR A 198 4.39 -4.48 16.26
C THR A 198 5.75 -4.40 16.94
N VAL A 199 5.87 -3.56 17.96
CA VAL A 199 6.93 -3.73 18.94
C VAL A 199 6.54 -5.02 19.63
N ASP A 200 7.24 -6.11 19.34
CA ASP A 200 7.02 -7.36 20.04
C ASP A 200 7.33 -7.06 21.52
N PHE A 201 6.29 -6.85 22.33
CA PHE A 201 6.43 -6.90 23.78
C PHE A 201 6.55 -8.38 24.11
N GLU A 202 7.77 -8.82 24.39
CA GLU A 202 7.97 -10.08 25.08
C GLU A 202 7.17 -10.00 26.38
N ASP A 203 6.15 -10.86 26.51
CA ASP A 203 5.41 -11.07 27.75
C ASP A 203 6.42 -11.47 28.84
N ASN A 204 6.67 -10.56 29.78
CA ASN A 204 7.51 -10.75 30.97
C ASN A 204 6.65 -11.15 32.16
#